data_AF-A0AAD9TGV7-F1
#
_entry.id   AF-A0AAD9TGV7-F1
#
_cell.length_a   1.000
_cell.length_b   1.000
_cell.length_c   1.000
_cell.angle_alpha   90.00
_cell.angle_beta   90.00
_cell.angle_gamma   90.00
#
_symmetry.space_group_name_H-M   'P 1'
#
loop_
_entity.id
_entity.type
_entity.pdbx_description
1 polymer ?
#
loop_
_entity_poly.entity_id
_entity_poly.type
_entity_poly.pdbx_seq_one_letter_code
_entity_poly.pdbx_strand_id
1 'polypeptide(L)'
;IRVFKSDTTRYQVRCIVEDCNWRLRVAKVQNSDYFQIRKFDNHLTCSTEARFLHQRQASARVIGEHIQEKFHDHRLYKPKEIIHDMQR
;
A
#
# COMPACT_ATOMS: atom_id res chain seq x y z
N ILE A 1 -0.28 -4.52 -2.42
CA ILE A 1 -1.56 -5.28 -2.30
C ILE A 1 -2.47 -4.81 -3.42
N ARG A 2 -3.25 -5.70 -4.04
CA ARG A 2 -4.21 -5.35 -5.10
C ARG A 2 -5.61 -5.86 -4.78
N VAL A 3 -6.62 -5.10 -5.19
CA VAL A 3 -8.01 -5.56 -5.20
C VAL A 3 -8.17 -6.60 -6.30
N PHE A 4 -8.57 -7.81 -5.92
CA PHE A 4 -8.91 -8.87 -6.87
C PHE A 4 -10.41 -8.86 -7.17
N LYS A 5 -11.25 -8.58 -6.18
CA LYS A 5 -12.69 -8.46 -6.35
C LYS A 5 -13.30 -7.49 -5.35
N SER A 6 -14.20 -6.64 -5.83
CA SER A 6 -15.02 -5.76 -5.01
C SER A 6 -16.43 -5.73 -5.60
N ASP A 7 -17.39 -6.25 -4.87
CA ASP A 7 -18.81 -6.22 -5.22
C ASP A 7 -19.65 -6.10 -3.94
N THR A 8 -20.98 -6.02 -4.06
CA THR A 8 -21.90 -5.83 -2.93
C THR A 8 -21.93 -7.01 -1.95
N THR A 9 -21.36 -8.15 -2.33
CA THR A 9 -21.40 -9.41 -1.55
C THR A 9 -20.04 -9.83 -1.03
N ARG A 10 -18.94 -9.33 -1.59
CA ARG A 10 -17.57 -9.73 -1.21
C ARG A 10 -16.52 -8.70 -1.57
N TYR A 11 -15.47 -8.73 -0.77
CA TYR A 11 -14.24 -7.99 -0.99
C TYR A 11 -13.04 -8.94 -0.88
N GLN A 12 -12.18 -8.96 -1.89
CA GLN A 12 -10.99 -9.80 -1.94
C GLN A 12 -9.79 -8.97 -2.35
N VAL A 13 -8.76 -9.03 -1.51
CA VAL A 13 -7.45 -8.44 -1.78
C VAL A 13 -6.39 -9.53 -1.69
N ARG A 14 -5.39 -9.43 -2.55
CA ARG A 14 -4.22 -10.31 -2.56
C ARG A 14 -2.95 -9.51 -2.72
N CYS A 15 -1.82 -10.13 -2.40
CA CYS A 15 -0.54 -9.54 -2.75
C CYS A 15 -0.45 -9.31 -4.27
N ILE A 16 0.34 -8.30 -4.67
CA ILE A 16 0.58 -8.03 -6.09
C ILE A 16 1.51 -9.08 -6.72
N VAL A 17 2.45 -9.58 -5.91
CA VAL A 17 3.36 -10.69 -6.25
C VAL A 17 2.56 -11.99 -6.28
N GLU A 18 2.62 -12.72 -7.39
CA GLU A 18 1.76 -13.90 -7.62
C GLU A 18 2.06 -15.06 -6.66
N ASP A 19 3.33 -15.31 -6.36
CA ASP A 19 3.79 -16.37 -5.44
C ASP A 19 3.70 -15.98 -3.96
N CYS A 20 3.15 -14.81 -3.64
CA CYS A 20 2.92 -14.41 -2.27
C CYS A 20 1.59 -14.94 -1.75
N ASN A 21 1.64 -15.66 -0.63
CA ASN A 21 0.47 -16.28 -0.03
C ASN A 21 -0.48 -15.30 0.66
N TRP A 22 -0.08 -14.03 0.81
CA TRP A 22 -0.90 -13.04 1.50
C TRP A 22 -2.19 -12.73 0.75
N ARG A 23 -3.32 -12.96 1.42
CA ARG A 23 -4.67 -12.71 0.90
C ARG A 23 -5.67 -12.50 2.02
N LEU A 24 -6.66 -11.65 1.74
CA LEU A 24 -7.81 -11.42 2.60
C LEU A 24 -9.08 -11.55 1.76
N ARG A 25 -9.99 -12.40 2.22
CA ARG A 25 -11.34 -12.55 1.66
C ARG A 25 -12.35 -12.23 2.73
N VAL A 26 -13.22 -11.28 2.41
CA VAL A 26 -14.33 -10.83 3.23
C VAL A 26 -15.62 -11.04 2.45
N ALA A 27 -16.69 -11.46 3.11
CA ALA A 27 -18.01 -11.62 2.51
C ALA A 27 -19.09 -10.98 3.38
N LYS A 28 -20.13 -10.44 2.74
CA LYS A 28 -21.29 -9.88 3.42
C LYS A 28 -21.98 -10.98 4.24
N VAL A 29 -22.38 -10.66 5.46
CA VAL A 29 -23.20 -11.54 6.30
C VAL A 29 -24.64 -11.49 5.76
N GLN A 30 -25.31 -12.62 5.67
CA GLN A 30 -26.70 -12.65 5.20
C GLN A 30 -27.59 -11.76 6.09
N ASN A 31 -28.48 -11.01 5.45
CA ASN A 31 -29.44 -10.11 6.12
C ASN A 31 -28.79 -9.06 7.06
N SER A 32 -27.56 -8.64 6.75
CA SER A 32 -26.83 -7.66 7.54
C SER A 32 -25.93 -6.83 6.64
N ASP A 33 -25.65 -5.58 7.01
CA ASP A 33 -24.65 -4.74 6.34
C ASP A 33 -23.21 -5.00 6.81
N TYR A 34 -23.03 -5.94 7.73
CA TYR A 34 -21.71 -6.37 8.17
C TYR A 34 -21.03 -7.30 7.16
N PHE A 35 -19.71 -7.22 7.17
CA PHE A 35 -18.82 -8.05 6.39
C PHE A 35 -17.94 -8.88 7.33
N GLN A 36 -17.84 -10.18 7.06
CA GLN A 36 -17.04 -11.10 7.88
C GLN A 36 -15.81 -11.58 7.10
N ILE A 37 -14.67 -11.62 7.79
CA ILE A 37 -13.45 -12.24 7.28
C ILE A 37 -13.70 -13.74 7.12
N ARG A 38 -13.61 -14.23 5.88
CA ARG A 38 -13.76 -15.65 5.55
C ARG A 38 -12.43 -16.36 5.39
N LYS A 39 -11.39 -15.64 4.98
CA LYS A 39 -10.03 -16.16 4.87
C LYS A 39 -9.03 -15.02 5.06
N PHE A 40 -8.02 -15.28 5.87
CA PHE A 40 -6.91 -14.36 6.08
C PHE A 40 -5.62 -15.17 6.21
N ASP A 41 -4.77 -15.09 5.19
CA ASP A 41 -3.42 -15.63 5.22
C ASP A 41 -2.48 -14.45 5.46
N ASN A 42 -2.00 -14.29 6.69
CA ASN A 42 -1.16 -13.15 7.07
C ASN A 42 0.34 -13.35 6.75
N HIS A 43 0.71 -14.49 6.18
CA HIS A 43 2.10 -14.77 5.84
C HIS A 43 2.52 -14.03 4.58
N LEU A 44 3.34 -13.01 4.81
CA LEU A 44 4.00 -12.22 3.80
C LEU A 44 5.31 -12.91 3.39
N THR A 45 5.25 -13.76 2.37
CA THR A 45 6.45 -14.46 1.84
C THR A 45 7.25 -13.61 0.84
N CYS A 46 6.70 -12.52 0.32
CA CYS A 46 7.42 -11.63 -0.60
C CYS A 46 8.07 -10.44 0.12
N SER A 47 9.21 -10.00 -0.42
CA SER A 47 9.93 -8.82 0.07
C SER A 47 9.13 -7.52 -0.12
N THR A 48 9.52 -6.48 0.60
CA THR A 48 8.89 -5.16 0.52
C THR A 48 9.07 -4.56 -0.88
N GLU A 49 10.26 -4.68 -1.46
CA GLU A 49 10.62 -4.19 -2.80
C GLU A 49 9.73 -4.82 -3.88
N ALA A 50 9.49 -6.14 -3.80
CA ALA A 50 8.64 -6.85 -4.74
C ALA A 50 7.17 -6.36 -4.72
N ARG A 51 6.70 -5.78 -3.61
CA ARG A 51 5.34 -5.23 -3.49
C ARG A 51 5.21 -3.84 -4.10
N PHE A 52 6.30 -3.08 -4.14
CA PHE A 52 6.34 -1.71 -4.63
C PHE A 52 6.98 -1.60 -6.03
N LEU A 53 7.40 -2.72 -6.64
CA LEU A 53 8.02 -2.73 -7.96
C LEU A 53 7.20 -2.00 -9.05
N HIS A 54 5.87 -2.05 -8.96
CA HIS A 54 4.96 -1.37 -9.89
C HIS A 54 4.68 0.10 -9.52
N GLN A 55 5.05 0.53 -8.31
CA GLN A 55 4.95 1.91 -7.84
C GLN A 55 6.33 2.56 -7.95
N ARG A 56 6.64 3.02 -9.16
CA ARG A 56 7.92 3.71 -9.46
C ARG A 56 8.08 5.05 -8.72
N GLN A 57 7.00 5.59 -8.16
CA GLN A 57 6.98 6.87 -7.46
C GLN A 57 6.72 6.66 -5.97
N ALA A 58 7.50 7.34 -5.13
CA ALA A 58 7.22 7.45 -3.71
C ALA A 58 5.88 8.17 -3.49
N SER A 59 5.12 7.74 -2.47
CA SER A 59 3.89 8.43 -2.08
C SER A 59 4.21 9.79 -1.45
N ALA A 60 3.29 10.75 -1.52
CA ALA A 60 3.44 12.05 -0.86
C ALA A 60 3.76 11.93 0.64
N ARG A 61 3.22 10.89 1.31
CA ARG A 61 3.53 10.59 2.71
C ARG A 61 4.99 10.20 2.91
N VAL A 62 5.50 9.27 2.10
CA VAL A 62 6.91 8.83 2.15
C VAL A 62 7.85 10.00 1.85
N ILE A 63 7.51 10.82 0.85
CA ILE A 63 8.25 12.03 0.50
C ILE A 63 8.26 12.98 1.72
N GLY A 64 7.10 13.22 2.33
CA GLY A 64 6.97 14.06 3.52
C GLY A 64 7.81 13.57 4.70
N GLU A 65 7.71 12.29 5.05
CA GLU A 65 8.50 11.66 6.13
C GLU A 65 10.01 11.78 5.90
N HIS A 66 10.46 11.75 4.63
CA HIS A 66 11.89 11.87 4.30
C HIS A 66 12.39 13.33 4.32
N ILE A 67 11.57 14.30 3.92
CA ILE A 67 11.99 15.70 3.81
C ILE A 67 11.65 16.53 5.05
N GLN A 68 10.74 16.06 5.93
CA GLN A 68 10.24 16.84 7.09
C GLN A 68 11.36 17.41 7.96
N GLU A 69 12.44 16.65 8.19
CA GLU A 69 13.55 17.09 9.02
C GLU A 69 14.30 18.27 8.39
N LYS A 70 14.36 18.32 7.05
CA LYS A 70 15.04 19.36 6.27
C LYS A 70 14.23 20.65 6.18
N PHE A 71 12.92 20.58 6.42
CA PHE A 71 12.03 21.76 6.48
C PHE A 71 12.12 22.54 7.79
N HIS A 72 12.68 21.96 8.86
CA HIS A 72 12.84 22.66 10.13
C HIS A 72 13.81 23.86 10.00
N ASP A 73 14.87 23.72 9.21
CA ASP A 73 15.91 24.76 9.05
C ASP A 73 15.79 25.55 7.73
N HIS A 74 15.11 25.01 6.71
CA HIS A 74 15.01 25.64 5.39
C HIS A 74 13.56 25.85 4.95
N ARG A 75 13.07 27.10 5.05
CA ARG A 75 11.71 27.50 4.60
C ARG A 75 11.51 27.51 3.08
N LEU A 76 12.54 27.23 2.29
CA LEU A 76 12.52 27.34 0.82
C LEU A 76 12.97 26.03 0.14
N TYR A 77 12.35 24.90 0.52
CA TYR A 77 12.61 23.63 -0.17
C TYR A 77 11.89 23.60 -1.52
N LYS A 78 12.65 23.64 -2.61
CA LYS A 78 12.12 23.66 -3.97
C LYS A 78 11.82 22.24 -4.45
N PRO A 79 10.84 22.05 -5.36
CA PRO A 79 10.55 20.74 -5.94
C PRO A 79 11.76 20.00 -6.54
N LYS A 80 12.75 20.73 -7.07
CA LYS A 80 13.99 20.14 -7.61
C LYS A 80 14.86 19.47 -6.53
N GLU A 81 14.88 20.02 -5.32
CA GLU A 81 15.66 19.47 -4.20
C GLU A 81 14.99 18.20 -3.68
N ILE A 82 13.65 18.19 -3.60
CA ILE A 82 12.86 17.00 -3.28
C ILE A 82 13.13 15.88 -4.29
N ILE A 83 13.14 16.19 -5.60
CA ILE A 83 13.44 15.19 -6.64
C ILE A 83 14.86 14.64 -6.48
N HIS A 84 15.84 15.50 -6.23
CA HIS A 84 17.23 15.08 -6.05
C HIS A 84 17.40 14.14 -4.84
N ASP A 85 16.78 14.48 -3.72
CA ASP A 85 16.77 13.64 -2.52
C ASP A 85 16.14 12.27 -2.76
N MET A 86 15.04 12.22 -3.51
CA MET A 86 14.34 10.96 -3.80
C MET A 86 15.04 10.08 -4.84
N GLN A 87 16.03 10.62 -5.56
CA GLN A 87 16.80 9.92 -6.57
C GLN A 87 18.15 9.40 -6.07
N ARG A 88 18.56 9.80 -4.86
CA ARG A 88 19.75 9.28 -4.17
C ARG A 88 19.42 7.96 -3.48
#